data_AF-A0AAU7LJF1-F1
#
_entry.id   AF-A0AAU7LJF1-F1
#
_cell.length_a   1.000
_cell.length_b   1.000
_cell.length_c   1.000
_cell.angle_alpha   90.00
_cell.angle_beta   90.00
_cell.angle_gamma   90.00
#
_symmetry.space_group_name_H-M   'P 1'
#
loop_
_entity.id
_entity.type
_entity.pdbx_description
1 polymer ?
#
loop_
_entity_poly.entity_id
_entity_poly.type
_entity_poly.pdbx_seq_one_letter_code
_entity_poly.pdbx_strand_id
1 'polypeptide(L)'
;MQLLKEDTCSMAKKIELLEATKGKLLGDRLDPCSIDDLHQLENQLERSLVKIRARKTQLFREQIERLKEECGMQPLQMRLLTKNHQDVIQPDMNEIMEADTQLFIWPPERTPKKL
;
A
#
# COMPACT_ATOMS: atom_id res chain seq x y z
N MET A 1 -32.66 25.92 -19.38
CA MET A 1 -31.42 25.87 -20.20
C MET A 1 -30.22 26.47 -19.47
N GLN A 2 -30.30 27.66 -18.87
CA GLN A 2 -29.15 28.34 -18.24
C GLN A 2 -28.66 27.65 -16.95
N LEU A 3 -29.57 27.27 -16.05
CA LEU A 3 -29.24 26.52 -14.83
C LEU A 3 -28.52 25.19 -15.11
N LEU A 4 -29.00 24.39 -16.07
CA LEU A 4 -28.33 23.14 -16.47
C LEU A 4 -26.89 23.38 -16.97
N LYS A 5 -26.64 24.50 -17.67
CA LYS A 5 -25.29 24.85 -18.13
C LYS A 5 -24.38 25.22 -16.95
N GLU A 6 -24.90 25.92 -15.96
CA GLU A 6 -24.18 26.26 -14.73
C GLU A 6 -23.86 25.01 -13.91
N ASP A 7 -24.82 24.12 -13.71
CA ASP A 7 -24.64 22.83 -13.01
C ASP A 7 -23.58 21.97 -13.71
N THR A 8 -23.64 21.88 -15.04
CA THR A 8 -22.66 21.13 -15.83
C THR A 8 -21.26 21.74 -15.70
N CYS A 9 -21.14 23.06 -15.74
CA CYS A 9 -19.87 23.76 -15.54
C CYS A 9 -19.31 23.53 -14.12
N SER A 10 -20.17 23.55 -13.10
CA SER A 10 -19.77 23.27 -11.72
C SER A 10 -19.25 21.83 -11.56
N MET A 11 -19.89 20.85 -12.20
CA MET A 11 -19.44 19.46 -12.13
C MET A 11 -18.12 19.25 -12.88
N ALA A 12 -17.95 19.87 -14.06
CA ALA A 12 -16.69 19.82 -14.80
C ALA A 12 -15.52 20.37 -13.96
N LYS A 13 -15.68 21.53 -13.34
CA LYS A 13 -14.66 22.12 -12.44
C LYS A 13 -14.32 21.21 -11.26
N LYS A 14 -15.31 20.51 -10.70
CA LYS A 14 -15.10 19.57 -9.60
C LYS A 14 -14.29 18.35 -10.05
N ILE A 15 -14.56 17.84 -11.25
CA ILE A 15 -13.79 16.73 -11.84
C ILE A 15 -12.35 17.17 -12.06
N GLU A 16 -12.13 18.33 -12.67
CA GLU A 16 -10.78 18.89 -12.89
C GLU A 16 -9.99 19.02 -11.58
N LEU A 17 -10.62 19.52 -10.52
CA LEU A 17 -9.99 19.64 -9.20
C LEU A 17 -9.62 18.28 -8.61
N LEU A 18 -10.49 17.28 -8.74
CA LEU A 18 -10.24 15.92 -8.26
C LEU A 18 -9.10 15.26 -9.04
N GLU A 19 -9.06 15.43 -10.35
CA GLU A 19 -7.99 14.90 -11.20
C GLU A 19 -6.64 15.57 -10.91
N ALA A 20 -6.63 16.89 -10.72
CA ALA A 20 -5.44 17.62 -10.31
C ALA A 20 -4.93 17.15 -8.94
N THR A 21 -5.83 16.98 -7.97
CA THR A 21 -5.47 16.50 -6.62
C THR A 21 -4.95 15.06 -6.67
N LYS A 22 -5.59 14.19 -7.47
CA LYS A 22 -5.11 12.82 -7.71
C LYS A 22 -3.72 12.82 -8.32
N GLY A 23 -3.46 13.65 -9.33
CA GLY A 23 -2.14 13.78 -9.94
C GLY A 23 -1.07 14.10 -8.91
N LYS A 24 -1.31 15.11 -8.06
CA LYS A 24 -0.40 15.46 -6.96
C LYS A 24 -0.13 14.28 -6.02
N LEU A 25 -1.17 13.58 -5.59
CA LEU A 25 -1.03 12.39 -4.71
C LEU A 25 -0.24 11.24 -5.36
N LEU A 26 -0.18 11.19 -6.69
CA LEU A 26 0.61 10.21 -7.46
C LEU A 26 2.03 10.68 -7.78
N GLY A 27 2.38 11.92 -7.41
CA GLY A 27 3.69 12.52 -7.71
C GLY A 27 3.74 13.31 -9.01
N ASP A 28 2.62 13.47 -9.72
CA ASP A 28 2.54 14.25 -10.96
C ASP A 28 2.20 15.72 -10.68
N ARG A 29 2.60 16.61 -11.61
CA ARG A 29 2.21 18.04 -11.62
C ARG A 29 2.54 18.76 -10.31
N LEU A 30 3.71 18.48 -9.76
CA LEU A 30 4.23 19.09 -8.53
C LEU A 30 5.01 20.39 -8.78
N ASP A 31 5.35 20.72 -10.03
CA ASP A 31 6.08 21.94 -10.40
C ASP A 31 5.53 23.25 -9.78
N PRO A 32 4.20 23.44 -9.63
CA PRO A 32 3.66 24.66 -9.02
C PRO A 32 3.48 24.57 -7.50
N CYS A 33 3.79 23.44 -6.85
CA CYS A 33 3.60 23.26 -5.41
C CYS A 33 4.69 23.98 -4.62
N SER A 34 4.30 24.66 -3.54
CA SER A 34 5.26 25.18 -2.57
C SER A 34 5.85 24.06 -1.71
N ILE A 35 6.94 24.36 -1.00
CA ILE A 35 7.56 23.41 -0.06
C ILE A 35 6.56 23.00 1.03
N ASP A 36 5.76 23.93 1.54
CA ASP A 36 4.74 23.64 2.55
C ASP A 36 3.63 22.73 2.00
N ASP A 37 3.20 22.95 0.75
CA ASP A 37 2.21 22.08 0.10
C ASP A 37 2.76 20.65 -0.07
N LEU A 38 4.04 20.52 -0.44
CA LEU A 38 4.70 19.22 -0.58
C LEU A 38 4.81 18.51 0.76
N HIS A 39 5.24 19.19 1.83
CA HIS A 39 5.27 18.61 3.16
C HIS A 39 3.87 18.17 3.64
N GLN A 40 2.82 18.95 3.36
CA GLN A 40 1.46 18.54 3.70
C GLN A 40 1.03 17.28 2.94
N LEU A 41 1.37 17.21 1.65
CA LEU A 41 1.09 16.07 0.79
C LEU A 41 1.78 14.79 1.30
N GLU A 42 3.08 14.88 1.63
CA GLU A 42 3.85 13.78 2.20
C GLU A 42 3.24 13.28 3.51
N ASN A 43 2.93 14.19 4.43
CA ASN A 43 2.28 13.86 5.70
C ASN A 43 0.93 13.15 5.50
N GLN A 44 0.14 13.59 4.51
CA GLN A 44 -1.13 12.94 4.18
C GLN A 44 -0.92 11.52 3.64
N LEU A 45 0.04 11.35 2.73
CA LEU A 45 0.39 10.05 2.15
C LEU A 45 0.89 9.09 3.22
N GLU A 46 1.83 9.52 4.06
CA GLU A 46 2.38 8.70 5.15
C GLU A 46 1.28 8.17 6.07
N ARG A 47 0.41 9.06 6.59
CA ARG A 47 -0.72 8.68 7.46
C ARG A 47 -1.65 7.69 6.80
N SER A 48 -1.95 7.88 5.51
CA SER A 48 -2.83 6.98 4.76
C SER A 48 -2.19 5.60 4.55
N LEU A 49 -0.90 5.56 4.22
CA LEU A 49 -0.16 4.33 3.97
C LEU A 49 0.00 3.50 5.25
N VAL A 50 0.26 4.14 6.39
CA VAL A 50 0.28 3.47 7.69
C VAL A 50 -1.05 2.74 7.94
N LYS A 51 -2.19 3.41 7.72
CA LYS A 51 -3.52 2.81 7.87
C LYS A 51 -3.76 1.66 6.89
N ILE A 52 -3.40 1.83 5.62
CA ILE A 52 -3.55 0.79 4.59
C ILE A 52 -2.71 -0.44 4.94
N ARG A 53 -1.44 -0.26 5.31
CA ARG A 53 -0.56 -1.36 5.72
C ARG A 53 -1.11 -2.08 6.95
N ALA A 54 -1.50 -1.35 7.98
CA ALA A 54 -2.07 -1.94 9.20
C ALA A 54 -3.28 -2.83 8.89
N ARG A 55 -4.21 -2.33 8.06
CA ARG A 55 -5.39 -3.08 7.62
C ARG A 55 -5.03 -4.29 6.77
N LYS A 56 -4.10 -4.14 5.82
CA LYS A 56 -3.61 -5.24 4.97
C LYS A 56 -2.99 -6.35 5.83
N THR A 57 -2.14 -6.00 6.79
CA THR A 57 -1.52 -6.98 7.70
C THR A 57 -2.56 -7.64 8.60
N GLN A 58 -3.55 -6.90 9.10
CA GLN A 58 -4.63 -7.48 9.88
C GLN A 58 -5.42 -8.53 9.07
N LEU A 59 -5.87 -8.17 7.87
CA LEU A 59 -6.62 -9.09 7.01
C LEU A 59 -5.81 -10.35 6.67
N PHE A 60 -4.51 -10.23 6.42
CA PHE A 60 -3.67 -11.40 6.17
C PHE A 60 -3.46 -12.26 7.42
N ARG A 61 -3.31 -11.66 8.60
CA ARG A 61 -3.26 -12.44 9.85
C ARG A 61 -4.53 -13.26 10.05
N GLU A 62 -5.69 -12.64 9.85
CA GLU A 62 -6.99 -13.32 9.93
C GLU A 62 -7.12 -14.44 8.89
N GLN A 63 -6.63 -14.23 7.65
CA GLN A 63 -6.61 -15.28 6.62
C GLN A 63 -5.70 -16.45 7.00
N ILE A 64 -4.49 -16.16 7.51
CA ILE A 64 -3.53 -17.18 7.94
C ILE A 64 -4.09 -17.98 9.12
N GLU A 65 -4.73 -17.32 10.07
CA GLU A 65 -5.35 -17.98 11.23
C GLU A 65 -6.45 -18.96 10.82
N ARG A 66 -7.36 -18.53 9.93
CA ARG A 66 -8.39 -19.42 9.38
C ARG A 66 -7.81 -20.65 8.67
N LEU A 67 -6.78 -20.46 7.85
CA LEU A 67 -6.13 -21.57 7.15
C LEU A 67 -5.41 -22.52 8.11
N LYS A 68 -4.81 -22.00 9.20
CA LYS A 68 -4.19 -22.83 10.24
C LYS A 68 -5.22 -23.69 10.96
N GLU A 69 -6.38 -23.14 11.28
CA GLU A 69 -7.50 -23.88 11.85
C GLU A 69 -7.97 -24.99 10.91
N GLU A 70 -8.16 -24.68 9.61
CA GLU A 70 -8.57 -25.66 8.60
C GLU A 70 -7.56 -26.80 8.41
N CYS A 71 -6.26 -26.49 8.43
CA CYS A 71 -5.20 -27.48 8.30
C CYS A 71 -4.85 -28.21 9.61
N GLY A 72 -5.55 -27.93 10.72
CA GLY A 72 -5.26 -28.51 12.03
C GLY A 72 -3.89 -28.12 12.60
N MET A 73 -3.27 -27.06 12.08
CA MET A 73 -1.99 -26.53 12.53
C MET A 73 -2.22 -25.70 13.79
N GLN A 74 -1.87 -26.24 14.97
CA GLN A 74 -1.93 -25.46 16.20
C GLN A 74 -0.98 -24.26 16.13
N PRO A 75 -1.36 -23.09 16.66
CA PRO A 75 -0.48 -21.93 16.68
C PRO A 75 0.76 -22.27 17.51
N LEU A 76 1.90 -22.47 16.83
CA LEU A 76 3.22 -22.35 17.45
C LEU A 76 3.26 -20.95 18.07
N GLN A 77 3.08 -20.90 19.39
CA GLN A 77 3.01 -19.69 20.18
C GLN A 77 4.21 -18.81 19.80
N MET A 78 3.91 -17.61 19.31
CA MET A 78 4.90 -16.60 18.91
C MET A 78 5.65 -16.11 20.15
N ARG A 79 6.61 -16.91 20.63
CA ARG A 79 7.77 -16.43 21.37
C ARG A 79 8.73 -15.93 20.31
N LEU A 80 8.62 -14.65 19.93
CA LEU A 80 9.72 -13.82 19.44
C LEU A 80 9.19 -12.38 19.22
N LEU A 81 9.21 -11.64 20.33
CA LEU A 81 9.57 -10.23 20.42
C LEU A 81 8.67 -9.21 19.69
N THR A 82 7.68 -8.73 20.43
CA THR A 82 7.32 -7.31 20.48
C THR A 82 8.56 -6.46 20.77
N LYS A 83 9.34 -6.11 19.74
CA LYS A 83 10.23 -4.96 19.81
C LYS A 83 9.42 -3.74 19.41
N ASN A 84 9.02 -2.99 20.42
CA ASN A 84 8.57 -1.61 20.30
C ASN A 84 9.57 -0.86 19.42
N HIS A 85 9.14 -0.35 18.26
CA HIS A 85 9.87 0.68 17.51
C HIS A 85 9.21 2.03 17.79
N GLN A 86 9.32 2.45 19.03
CA GLN A 86 9.56 3.86 19.37
C GLN A 86 11.06 3.92 19.57
N ASP A 87 11.81 4.25 18.51
CA ASP A 87 13.10 4.93 18.60
C ASP A 87 13.53 5.35 17.19
N VAL A 88 14.01 6.58 17.14
CA VAL A 88 14.38 7.39 15.98
C VAL A 88 15.57 6.76 15.25
N ILE A 89 15.44 6.41 13.97
CA ILE A 89 16.57 6.31 13.03
C ILE A 89 16.11 6.85 11.66
N GLN A 90 16.74 7.94 11.21
CA GLN A 90 16.59 8.45 9.84
C GLN A 90 17.13 7.40 8.84
N PRO A 91 16.45 7.10 7.73
CA PRO A 91 17.00 6.20 6.73
C PRO A 91 18.12 6.90 5.95
N ASP A 92 19.35 6.45 6.16
CA ASP A 92 20.45 6.67 5.23
C ASP A 92 20.11 6.00 3.90
N MET A 93 20.05 6.79 2.83
CA MET A 93 19.62 6.41 1.49
C MET A 93 20.75 5.78 0.68
N ASN A 94 21.46 4.79 1.23
CA ASN A 94 22.55 4.12 0.52
C ASN A 94 22.63 2.64 0.87
N GLU A 95 21.60 1.87 0.49
CA GLU A 95 21.74 0.49 0.01
C GLU A 95 20.36 -0.01 -0.46
N ILE A 96 19.95 0.44 -1.64
CA ILE A 96 18.99 -0.34 -2.42
C ILE A 96 19.80 -1.49 -3.01
N MET A 97 19.98 -2.55 -2.22
CA MET A 97 20.43 -3.82 -2.78
C MET A 97 19.29 -4.36 -3.63
N GLU A 98 19.49 -4.35 -4.95
CA GLU A 98 18.67 -5.04 -5.94
C GLU A 98 18.57 -6.52 -5.52
N ALA A 99 17.48 -6.87 -4.84
CA ALA A 99 17.12 -8.27 -4.61
C ALA A 99 16.19 -8.67 -5.74
N ASP A 100 16.77 -9.23 -6.80
CA ASP A 100 16.05 -10.00 -7.81
C ASP A 100 15.08 -10.95 -7.11
N THR A 101 13.81 -10.57 -7.06
CA THR A 101 12.79 -11.35 -6.36
C THR A 101 12.28 -12.46 -7.27
N GLN A 102 13.17 -13.36 -7.71
CA GLN A 102 12.75 -14.62 -8.31
C GLN A 102 12.39 -15.61 -7.19
N LEU A 103 11.27 -15.37 -6.52
CA LEU A 103 10.62 -16.39 -5.69
C LEU A 103 9.68 -17.22 -6.57
N PHE A 104 10.26 -18.08 -7.41
CA PHE A 104 9.49 -19.02 -8.23
C PHE A 104 9.21 -20.29 -7.42
N ILE A 105 8.06 -20.32 -6.75
CA ILE A 105 7.57 -21.54 -6.08
C ILE A 105 6.77 -22.34 -7.10
N TRP A 106 7.44 -23.10 -7.99
CA TRP A 106 6.75 -24.02 -8.88
C TRP A 106 6.42 -25.33 -8.16
N PRO A 107 5.18 -25.84 -8.24
CA PRO A 107 4.86 -27.20 -7.78
C PRO A 107 5.58 -28.25 -8.64
N PRO A 108 6.11 -29.35 -8.08
CA PRO A 108 6.79 -30.37 -8.88
C PRO A 108 5.86 -31.01 -9.92
N GLU A 109 6.33 -31.11 -11.17
CA GLU A 109 5.61 -31.78 -12.26
C GLU A 109 5.39 -33.26 -11.94
N ARG A 110 4.12 -33.70 -11.98
CA ARG A 110 3.78 -35.12 -11.85
C ARG A 110 3.98 -35.78 -13.20
N THR A 111 5.12 -36.44 -13.41
CA THR A 111 5.28 -37.35 -14.55
C THR A 111 4.47 -38.64 -14.31
N PRO A 112 3.60 -39.09 -15.23
CA PRO A 112 3.00 -40.41 -15.13
C PRO A 112 4.07 -41.49 -15.37
N LYS A 113 4.12 -42.50 -14.49
CA LYS A 113 4.94 -43.71 -14.70
C LYS A 113 4.34 -44.48 -15.89
N LYS A 114 5.07 -44.58 -16.99
CA LYS A 114 4.72 -45.51 -18.06
C LYS A 114 4.99 -46.94 -17.56
N LEU A 115 3.99 -47.81 -17.68
CA LEU A 115 4.12 -49.26 -17.54
C LEU A 115 4.93 -49.85 -18.69
#